data_AF-A0A6L3W202-F1
#
_entry.id   AF-A0A6L3W202-F1
#
_cell.length_a   1.000
_cell.length_b   1.000
_cell.length_c   1.000
_cell.angle_alpha   90.00
_cell.angle_beta   90.00
_cell.angle_gamma   90.00
#
_symmetry.space_group_name_H-M   'P 1'
#
loop_
_entity.id
_entity.type
_entity.pdbx_description
1 polymer ?
#
loop_
_entity_poly.entity_id
_entity_poly.type
_entity_poly.pdbx_seq_one_letter_code
_entity_poly.pdbx_strand_id
1 'polypeptide(L)'
;MAGIMGTGVATVPAATADTGQAGPAQVAATAQLANAYPKGRVTSRSRLAIRSRPTTRSQRLGSLHPGQIVDIKCWTWGQPVRGVRTWYRLGISTPEWVSGRYIRIIKGRVHHC
;
A
#
# COMPACT_ATOMS: atom_id res chain seq x y z
N MET A 1 -33.57 -25.00 70.99
CA MET A 1 -33.44 -23.96 69.95
C MET A 1 -32.15 -24.23 69.19
N ALA A 2 -32.24 -24.37 67.86
CA ALA A 2 -31.22 -24.13 66.81
C ALA A 2 -29.78 -24.69 67.01
N GLY A 3 -29.10 -25.31 66.04
CA GLY A 3 -29.39 -25.49 64.62
C GLY A 3 -28.25 -26.23 63.90
N ILE A 4 -28.66 -27.06 62.93
CA ILE A 4 -28.08 -27.43 61.63
C ILE A 4 -26.55 -27.39 61.34
N MET A 5 -26.08 -28.56 60.88
CA MET A 5 -25.35 -28.89 59.63
C MET A 5 -24.08 -28.14 59.19
N GLY A 6 -23.12 -28.91 58.67
CA GLY A 6 -22.01 -28.42 57.85
C GLY A 6 -21.27 -29.51 57.05
N THR A 7 -21.89 -30.02 55.99
CA THR A 7 -21.25 -30.74 54.87
C THR A 7 -20.50 -29.76 53.96
N GLY A 8 -19.36 -30.13 53.37
CA GLY A 8 -18.78 -29.32 52.28
C GLY A 8 -17.47 -29.83 51.70
N VAL A 9 -17.55 -30.42 50.51
CA VAL A 9 -16.48 -30.94 49.65
C VAL A 9 -15.40 -29.93 49.26
N ALA A 10 -14.16 -30.42 49.11
CA ALA A 10 -13.06 -29.72 48.48
C ALA A 10 -13.20 -29.73 46.94
N THR A 11 -13.13 -28.55 46.33
CA THR A 11 -12.92 -28.40 44.88
C THR A 11 -11.91 -27.28 44.65
N VAL A 12 -10.73 -27.65 44.16
CA VAL A 12 -9.72 -26.72 43.61
C VAL A 12 -10.26 -26.13 42.31
N PRO A 13 -10.33 -24.79 42.14
CA PRO A 13 -10.61 -24.22 40.85
C PRO A 13 -9.40 -24.40 39.93
N ALA A 14 -9.68 -24.98 38.77
CA ALA A 14 -8.76 -25.15 37.66
C ALA A 14 -8.24 -23.79 37.15
N ALA A 15 -6.99 -23.80 36.68
CA ALA A 15 -6.42 -22.74 35.88
C ALA A 15 -7.28 -22.48 34.64
N THR A 16 -7.89 -21.32 34.54
CA THR A 16 -8.37 -20.77 33.25
C THR A 16 -7.24 -19.97 32.62
N ALA A 17 -6.68 -20.57 31.57
CA ALA A 17 -5.88 -19.87 30.59
C ALA A 17 -6.72 -18.86 29.81
N ASP A 18 -6.02 -17.81 29.37
CA ASP A 18 -6.25 -17.01 28.17
C ASP A 18 -7.67 -16.46 27.91
N THR A 19 -7.79 -15.15 28.09
CA THR A 19 -8.30 -14.33 27.00
C THR A 19 -7.41 -13.10 26.91
N GLY A 20 -6.43 -13.14 26.01
CA GLY A 20 -5.78 -11.94 25.49
C GLY A 20 -6.81 -11.02 24.85
N GLN A 21 -7.38 -10.12 25.65
CA GLN A 21 -8.28 -9.06 25.19
C GLN A 21 -7.46 -7.97 24.50
N ALA A 22 -6.95 -8.27 23.31
CA ALA A 22 -6.40 -7.30 22.38
C ALA A 22 -7.53 -6.37 21.92
N GLY A 23 -7.58 -5.16 22.50
CA GLY A 23 -8.59 -4.15 22.17
C GLY A 23 -8.57 -3.73 20.69
N PRO A 24 -9.67 -3.15 20.18
CA PRO A 24 -9.85 -2.77 18.77
C PRO A 24 -8.87 -1.72 18.24
N ALA A 25 -7.98 -1.18 19.09
CA ALA A 25 -6.93 -0.26 18.68
C ALA A 25 -5.84 -0.95 17.82
N GLN A 26 -5.67 -2.27 17.92
CA GLN A 26 -4.58 -2.99 17.24
C GLN A 26 -4.92 -3.40 15.79
N VAL A 27 -6.21 -3.48 15.44
CA VAL A 27 -6.67 -3.75 14.05
C VAL A 27 -6.63 -2.49 13.17
N ALA A 28 -6.64 -1.29 13.77
CA ALA A 28 -6.53 -0.04 13.02
C ALA A 28 -5.09 0.22 12.53
N ALA A 29 -4.07 -0.15 13.31
CA ALA A 29 -2.66 0.05 12.96
C ALA A 29 -2.19 -0.81 11.78
N THR A 30 -2.77 -2.01 11.59
CA THR A 30 -2.50 -2.89 10.44
C THR A 30 -3.26 -2.45 9.18
N ALA A 31 -4.46 -1.87 9.32
CA ALA A 31 -5.23 -1.33 8.19
C ALA A 31 -4.59 -0.07 7.57
N GLN A 32 -3.87 0.74 8.36
CA GLN A 32 -3.13 1.90 7.85
C GLN A 32 -1.91 1.52 6.99
N LEU A 33 -1.40 0.29 7.12
CA LEU A 33 -0.37 -0.28 6.25
C LEU A 33 -0.95 -0.94 4.97
N ALA A 34 -2.27 -1.18 4.92
CA ALA A 34 -2.91 -1.93 3.84
C ALA A 34 -3.19 -1.12 2.57
N ASN A 35 -3.10 0.22 2.62
CA ASN A 35 -3.43 1.08 1.47
C ASN A 35 -2.35 2.09 1.08
N ALA A 36 -1.09 1.87 1.51
CA ALA A 36 0.02 2.68 1.02
C ALA A 36 0.26 2.40 -0.46
N TYR A 37 0.09 3.43 -1.31
CA TYR A 37 0.47 3.32 -2.72
C TYR A 37 1.95 2.92 -2.84
N PRO A 38 2.28 2.01 -3.77
CA PRO A 38 3.66 1.76 -4.15
C PRO A 38 4.40 3.06 -4.48
N LYS A 39 5.66 3.16 -4.05
CA LYS A 39 6.48 4.36 -4.27
C LYS A 39 7.49 4.10 -5.37
N GLY A 40 7.59 5.03 -6.31
CA GLY A 40 8.61 5.04 -7.36
C GLY A 40 9.52 6.25 -7.25
N ARG A 41 10.81 6.06 -7.54
CA ARG A 41 11.79 7.14 -7.67
C ARG A 41 12.11 7.39 -9.14
N VAL A 42 12.13 8.65 -9.55
CA VAL A 42 12.53 9.06 -10.90
C VAL A 42 14.04 8.86 -11.09
N THR A 43 14.41 8.03 -12.06
CA THR A 43 15.81 7.71 -12.42
C THR A 43 16.29 8.41 -13.69
N SER A 44 15.43 9.21 -14.33
CA SER A 44 15.82 10.04 -15.49
C SER A 44 16.84 11.10 -15.09
N ARG A 45 17.83 11.35 -15.96
CA ARG A 45 18.80 12.46 -15.82
C ARG A 45 18.15 13.83 -16.07
N SER A 46 17.09 13.86 -16.86
CA SER A 46 16.33 15.08 -17.21
C SER A 46 14.91 15.00 -16.67
N ARG A 47 14.16 16.11 -16.73
CA ARG A 47 12.75 16.18 -16.33
C ARG A 47 11.92 15.10 -17.05
N LEU A 48 11.22 14.27 -16.29
CA LEU A 48 10.39 13.19 -16.82
C LEU A 48 8.98 13.73 -17.11
N ALA A 49 8.54 13.66 -18.36
CA ALA A 49 7.24 14.18 -18.76
C ALA A 49 6.08 13.33 -18.21
N ILE A 50 5.11 14.00 -17.59
CA ILE A 50 3.81 13.42 -17.23
C ILE A 50 2.89 13.53 -18.45
N ARG A 51 2.20 12.45 -18.78
CA ARG A 51 1.40 12.28 -19.99
C ARG A 51 -0.04 11.95 -19.64
N SER A 52 -0.99 12.38 -20.48
CA SER A 52 -2.41 12.06 -20.29
C SER A 52 -2.78 10.61 -20.66
N ARG A 53 -1.94 9.93 -21.45
CA ARG A 53 -2.11 8.53 -21.88
C ARG A 53 -0.75 7.81 -21.84
N PRO A 54 -0.71 6.46 -21.84
CA PRO A 54 0.53 5.68 -21.83
C PRO A 54 1.23 5.66 -23.20
N THR A 55 1.48 6.86 -23.75
CA THR A 55 2.15 7.08 -25.03
C THR A 55 2.90 8.41 -25.03
N THR A 56 4.03 8.50 -25.73
CA THR A 56 4.77 9.77 -25.81
C THR A 56 4.09 10.80 -26.72
N ARG A 57 3.10 10.37 -27.52
CA ARG A 57 2.35 11.22 -28.45
C ARG A 57 1.21 11.99 -27.77
N SER A 58 0.83 11.61 -26.55
CA SER A 58 -0.24 12.30 -25.85
C SER A 58 0.22 13.63 -25.25
N GLN A 59 -0.75 14.47 -24.92
CA GLN A 59 -0.52 15.74 -24.25
C GLN A 59 0.38 15.56 -23.01
N ARG A 60 1.32 16.50 -22.86
CA ARG A 60 2.15 16.63 -21.67
C ARG A 60 1.34 17.42 -20.63
N LEU A 61 1.09 16.80 -19.48
CA LEU A 61 0.37 17.41 -18.36
C LEU A 61 1.34 18.14 -17.41
N GLY A 62 2.60 17.75 -17.40
CA GLY A 62 3.62 18.33 -16.53
C GLY A 62 4.94 17.60 -16.62
N SER A 63 5.77 17.75 -15.58
CA SER A 63 7.04 17.04 -15.48
C SER A 63 7.44 16.75 -14.03
N LEU A 64 8.08 15.61 -13.82
CA LEU A 64 8.74 15.24 -12.57
C LEU A 64 10.23 15.57 -12.63
N HIS A 65 10.79 15.92 -11.48
CA HIS A 65 12.23 16.17 -11.35
C HIS A 65 13.01 14.84 -11.21
N PRO A 66 14.29 14.81 -11.64
CA PRO A 66 15.20 13.72 -11.31
C PRO A 66 15.22 13.44 -9.80
N GLY A 67 15.16 12.17 -9.41
CA GLY A 67 15.21 11.75 -8.00
C GLY A 67 13.90 11.94 -7.22
N GLN A 68 12.89 12.60 -7.78
CA GLN A 68 11.58 12.79 -7.13
C GLN A 68 10.93 11.44 -6.83
N ILE A 69 10.32 11.33 -5.65
CA ILE A 69 9.54 10.17 -5.23
C ILE A 69 8.07 10.45 -5.53
N VAL A 70 7.40 9.49 -6.14
CA VAL A 70 5.99 9.57 -6.54
C VAL A 70 5.23 8.34 -6.10
N ASP A 71 3.95 8.53 -5.83
CA ASP A 71 2.99 7.45 -5.63
C ASP A 71 2.60 6.84 -6.97
N ILE A 72 2.47 5.52 -6.99
CA ILE A 72 2.10 4.75 -8.17
C ILE A 72 0.84 3.97 -7.85
N LYS A 73 -0.21 4.23 -8.62
CA LYS A 73 -1.49 3.54 -8.51
C LYS A 73 -1.44 2.14 -9.11
N CYS A 74 -1.06 2.05 -10.38
CA CYS A 74 -1.00 0.80 -11.12
C CYS A 74 -0.10 0.96 -12.36
N TRP A 75 0.18 -0.14 -13.05
CA TRP A 75 0.96 -0.17 -14.29
C TRP A 75 0.13 -0.69 -15.47
N THR A 76 0.44 -0.27 -16.69
CA THR A 76 -0.18 -0.82 -17.90
C THR A 76 0.82 -0.93 -19.05
N TRP A 77 0.44 -1.63 -20.12
CA TRP A 77 1.18 -1.62 -21.37
C TRP A 77 0.84 -0.39 -22.22
N GLY A 78 1.86 0.21 -22.80
CA GLY A 78 1.73 1.36 -23.68
C GLY A 78 2.79 1.40 -24.76
N GLN A 79 2.99 2.60 -25.31
CA GLN A 79 4.00 2.81 -26.34
C GLN A 79 5.40 2.50 -25.78
N PRO A 80 6.23 1.72 -26.47
CA PRO A 80 7.59 1.44 -26.02
C PRO A 80 8.42 2.72 -25.94
N VAL A 81 9.15 2.87 -24.84
CA VAL A 81 10.15 3.92 -24.64
C VAL A 81 11.48 3.24 -24.37
N ARG A 82 12.40 3.30 -25.34
CA ARG A 82 13.71 2.61 -25.30
C ARG A 82 13.55 1.11 -24.94
N GLY A 83 12.62 0.43 -25.62
CA GLY A 83 12.35 -0.99 -25.43
C GLY A 83 11.42 -1.34 -24.26
N VAL A 84 11.11 -0.41 -23.35
CA VAL A 84 10.22 -0.68 -22.21
C VAL A 84 8.80 -0.22 -22.52
N ARG A 85 7.84 -1.15 -22.48
CA ARG A 85 6.40 -0.91 -22.72
C ARG A 85 5.60 -0.59 -21.48
N THR A 86 6.21 -0.70 -20.29
CA THR A 86 5.53 -0.43 -19.02
C THR A 86 5.35 1.06 -18.81
N TRP A 87 4.13 1.46 -18.44
CA TRP A 87 3.78 2.80 -18.00
C TRP A 87 3.16 2.74 -16.61
N TYR A 88 3.47 3.73 -15.77
CA TYR A 88 2.93 3.85 -14.42
C TYR A 88 1.94 5.00 -14.35
N ARG A 89 0.83 4.78 -13.63
CA ARG A 89 -0.15 5.82 -13.31
C ARG A 89 0.14 6.43 -11.95
N LEU A 90 0.21 7.76 -11.86
CA LEU A 90 0.64 8.49 -10.65
C LEU A 90 -0.52 9.03 -9.80
N GLY A 91 -1.68 9.31 -10.39
CA GLY A 91 -2.78 10.01 -9.72
C GLY A 91 -3.94 9.11 -9.27
N ILE A 92 -4.57 9.50 -8.15
CA ILE A 92 -5.85 8.93 -7.69
C ILE A 92 -7.00 9.50 -8.54
N SER A 93 -7.02 10.82 -8.76
CA SER A 93 -8.16 11.55 -9.35
C SER A 93 -8.03 11.81 -10.87
N THR A 94 -6.84 12.13 -11.38
CA THR A 94 -6.60 12.30 -12.84
C THR A 94 -5.66 11.22 -13.38
N PRO A 95 -5.88 10.72 -14.61
CA PRO A 95 -5.00 9.73 -15.22
C PRO A 95 -3.70 10.39 -15.70
N GLU A 96 -2.72 10.43 -14.82
CA GLU A 96 -1.36 10.87 -15.11
C GLU A 96 -0.44 9.68 -15.33
N TRP A 97 0.19 9.62 -16.50
CA TRP A 97 1.04 8.51 -16.92
C TRP A 97 2.49 8.91 -17.07
N VAL A 98 3.40 8.05 -16.61
CA VAL A 98 4.83 8.19 -16.83
C VAL A 98 5.44 6.88 -17.33
N SER A 99 6.49 7.00 -18.14
CA SER A 99 7.17 5.82 -18.66
C SER A 99 7.90 5.08 -17.55
N GLY A 100 7.64 3.78 -17.43
CA GLY A 100 8.30 2.89 -16.48
C GLY A 100 9.80 2.73 -16.74
N ARG A 101 10.29 3.12 -17.94
CA ARG A 101 11.72 3.15 -18.26
C ARG A 101 12.55 4.00 -17.29
N TYR A 102 11.92 5.03 -16.71
CA TYR A 102 12.56 6.07 -15.91
C TYR A 102 12.09 6.12 -14.45
N ILE A 103 11.44 5.05 -13.99
CA ILE A 103 10.94 4.92 -12.63
C ILE A 103 11.50 3.64 -12.04
N ARG A 104 12.10 3.74 -10.84
CA ARG A 104 12.49 2.60 -10.02
C ARG A 104 11.53 2.45 -8.87
N ILE A 105 10.86 1.31 -8.76
CA ILE A 105 10.03 1.00 -7.59
C ILE A 105 10.96 0.83 -6.38
N ILE A 106 10.69 1.60 -5.32
CA ILE A 106 11.48 1.58 -4.08
C ILE A 106 10.69 1.03 -2.89
N LYS A 107 9.35 0.98 -2.99
CA LYS A 107 8.48 0.42 -1.95
C LYS A 107 7.19 -0.14 -2.57
N GLY A 108 6.74 -1.29 -2.07
CA GLY A 108 5.48 -1.91 -2.45
C GLY A 108 5.52 -2.66 -3.78
N ARG A 109 4.40 -3.29 -4.13
CA ARG A 109 4.19 -4.00 -5.41
C ARG A 109 3.14 -3.27 -6.24
N VAL A 110 3.47 -2.94 -7.48
CA VAL A 110 2.53 -2.29 -8.41
C VAL A 110 1.71 -3.37 -9.12
N HIS A 111 0.38 -3.26 -9.07
CA HIS A 111 -0.54 -4.13 -9.80
C HIS A 111 -0.88 -3.55 -11.18
N HIS A 112 -1.41 -4.38 -12.07
CA HIS A 112 -1.82 -3.99 -13.42
C HIS A 112 -3.13 -3.17 -13.38
N CYS A 113 -3.23 -2.12 -14.20
CA CYS A 113 -4.48 -1.41 -14.47
C CYS A 113 -5.32 -2.19 -15.51
#